data_AF-A0A8T3TKL5-F1
#
_entry.id   AF-A0A8T3TKL5-F1
#
_cell.length_a   1.000
_cell.length_b   1.000
_cell.length_c   1.000
_cell.angle_alpha   90.00
_cell.angle_beta   90.00
_cell.angle_gamma   90.00
#
_symmetry.space_group_name_H-M   'P 1'
#
loop_
_entity.id
_entity.type
_entity.pdbx_description
1 polymer ?
#
loop_
_entity_poly.entity_id
_entity_poly.type
_entity_poly.pdbx_seq_one_letter_code
_entity_poly.pdbx_strand_id
1 'polypeptide(L)'
;MPAGEAPTVSTHVLDTRAGLPRPGVKVRLVRLLHDGAEVPVGQGVTDVDGRIRSLLQGELMAGDYRLYFDLRSHGGEFFESVTLGIHIEDAARSYHVPLLLAPYAMTTYRGS
;
A
#
# COMPACT_ATOMS: atom_id res chain seq x y z
N MET A 1 16.41 7.22 25.63
CA MET A 1 15.42 6.40 24.92
C MET A 1 16.05 5.98 23.61
N PRO A 2 16.09 4.69 23.22
CA PRO A 2 16.52 4.36 21.86
C PRO A 2 15.54 5.04 20.90
N ALA A 3 16.03 5.62 19.82
CA ALA A 3 15.18 6.17 18.77
C ALA A 3 14.28 5.04 18.27
N GLY A 4 12.98 5.14 18.51
CA GLY A 4 12.01 4.22 17.91
C GLY A 4 12.19 4.26 16.40
N GLU A 5 12.09 3.11 15.75
CA GLU A 5 12.15 3.01 14.29
C GLU A 5 11.09 3.93 13.68
N ALA A 6 11.44 4.65 12.61
CA ALA A 6 10.52 5.59 11.98
C ALA A 6 9.26 4.84 11.48
N PRO A 7 8.07 5.43 11.63
CA PRO A 7 6.83 4.81 11.19
C PRO A 7 6.86 4.55 9.69
N THR A 8 6.26 3.44 9.26
CA THR A 8 6.18 3.06 7.84
C THR A 8 4.73 2.89 7.39
N VAL A 9 4.47 3.12 6.10
CA VAL A 9 3.27 2.60 5.44
C VAL A 9 3.75 1.57 4.43
N SER A 10 3.53 0.30 4.73
CA SER A 10 4.07 -0.82 3.95
C SER A 10 2.96 -1.63 3.30
N THR A 11 3.29 -2.38 2.26
CA THR A 11 2.35 -3.31 1.63
C THR A 11 3.03 -4.63 1.24
N HIS A 12 2.20 -5.64 1.01
CA HIS A 12 2.59 -6.95 0.52
C HIS A 12 1.48 -7.43 -0.42
N VAL A 13 1.82 -7.65 -1.68
CA VAL A 13 0.89 -8.10 -2.70
C VAL A 13 1.15 -9.58 -2.98
N LEU A 14 0.10 -10.39 -2.83
CA LEU A 14 0.15 -11.85 -2.98
C LEU A 14 -0.87 -12.29 -4.04
N ASP A 15 -0.45 -13.19 -4.94
CA ASP A 15 -1.36 -13.98 -5.77
C ASP A 15 -1.79 -15.22 -4.98
N THR A 16 -3.05 -15.23 -4.55
CA THR A 16 -3.60 -16.34 -3.75
C THR A 16 -3.96 -17.56 -4.59
N ARG A 17 -4.06 -17.45 -5.92
CA ARG A 17 -4.25 -18.60 -6.81
C ARG A 17 -2.97 -19.42 -6.91
N ALA A 18 -1.84 -18.74 -7.12
CA ALA A 18 -0.54 -19.37 -7.23
C ALA A 18 0.10 -19.64 -5.85
N GLY A 19 -0.33 -18.93 -4.81
CA GLY A 19 0.30 -18.98 -3.49
C GLY A 19 1.67 -18.29 -3.47
N LEU A 20 1.87 -17.30 -4.35
CA LEU A 20 3.17 -16.66 -4.58
C LEU A 20 3.09 -15.14 -4.40
N PRO A 21 4.20 -14.48 -4.06
CA PRO A 21 4.28 -13.04 -4.10
C PRO A 21 4.08 -12.47 -5.50
N ARG A 22 3.61 -11.22 -5.55
CA ARG A 22 3.38 -10.50 -6.79
C ARG A 22 4.38 -9.34 -6.94
N PRO A 23 5.56 -9.57 -7.54
CA PRO A 23 6.56 -8.54 -7.78
C PRO A 23 6.16 -7.60 -8.92
N GLY A 24 6.69 -6.38 -8.97
CA GLY A 24 6.47 -5.46 -10.09
C GLY A 24 5.15 -4.67 -10.07
N VAL A 25 4.39 -4.73 -8.97
CA VAL A 25 3.17 -3.94 -8.77
C VAL A 25 3.56 -2.53 -8.33
N LYS A 26 3.23 -1.52 -9.14
CA LYS A 26 3.46 -0.12 -8.79
C LYS A 26 2.40 0.34 -7.79
N VAL A 27 2.83 0.94 -6.69
CA VAL A 27 1.94 1.47 -5.66
C VAL A 27 2.29 2.93 -5.37
N ARG A 28 1.29 3.80 -5.35
CA ARG A 28 1.43 5.21 -4.94
C ARG A 28 0.64 5.45 -3.65
N LEU A 29 1.20 6.27 -2.77
CA LEU A 29 0.56 6.76 -1.56
C LEU A 29 0.35 8.27 -1.69
N VAL A 30 -0.88 8.71 -1.46
CA VAL A 30 -1.21 10.14 -1.39
C VAL A 30 -1.93 10.43 -0.07
N ARG A 31 -1.79 11.65 0.42
CA ARG A 31 -2.59 12.19 1.52
C ARG A 31 -3.76 12.98 0.94
N LEU A 32 -4.92 12.85 1.54
CA LEU A 32 -6.09 13.65 1.22
C LEU A 32 -6.14 14.87 2.15
N LEU A 33 -6.28 16.06 1.56
CA LEU A 33 -6.53 17.29 2.29
C LEU A 33 -8.04 17.52 2.49
N HIS A 34 -8.40 18.44 3.39
CA HIS A 34 -9.79 18.74 3.72
C HIS A 34 -10.63 19.25 2.54
N ASP A 35 -9.99 19.88 1.55
CA ASP A 35 -10.61 20.35 0.30
C ASP A 35 -10.73 19.25 -0.76
N GLY A 36 -10.32 18.01 -0.43
CA GLY A 36 -10.32 16.87 -1.34
C GLY A 36 -9.09 16.77 -2.23
N ALA A 37 -8.13 17.70 -2.13
CA ALA A 37 -6.90 17.64 -2.90
C ALA A 37 -6.02 16.45 -2.49
N GLU A 38 -5.35 15.83 -3.46
CA GLU A 38 -4.40 14.75 -3.21
C GLU A 38 -2.98 15.27 -3.25
N VAL A 39 -2.23 15.05 -2.16
CA VAL A 39 -0.81 15.39 -2.07
C VAL A 39 0.00 14.10 -2.16
N PRO A 40 0.92 13.95 -3.13
CA PRO A 40 1.81 12.80 -3.18
C PRO A 40 2.67 12.69 -1.90
N VAL A 41 2.68 11.48 -1.32
CA VAL A 41 3.45 11.17 -0.09
C VAL A 41 4.60 10.23 -0.41
N GLY A 42 4.42 9.37 -1.39
CA GLY A 42 5.48 8.55 -1.93
C GLY A 42 4.95 7.42 -2.81
N GLN A 43 5.86 6.57 -3.27
CA GLN A 43 5.54 5.50 -4.20
C GLN A 43 6.63 4.43 -4.17
N GLY A 44 6.31 3.24 -4.68
CA GLY A 44 7.24 2.14 -4.84
C GLY A 44 6.75 1.12 -5.86
N VAL A 45 7.57 0.09 -6.06
CA VAL A 45 7.25 -1.09 -6.86
C VAL A 45 7.53 -2.30 -5.98
N THR A 46 6.63 -3.27 -5.95
CA THR A 46 6.83 -4.48 -5.13
C THR A 46 8.09 -5.23 -5.55
N ASP A 47 8.89 -5.63 -4.57
CA ASP A 47 10.10 -6.43 -4.75
C ASP A 47 9.77 -7.89 -5.10
N VAL A 48 10.81 -8.75 -5.20
CA VAL A 48 10.68 -10.18 -5.50
C VAL A 48 9.80 -10.94 -4.50
N ASP A 49 9.69 -10.43 -3.28
CA ASP A 49 8.83 -10.97 -2.22
C ASP A 49 7.46 -10.27 -2.20
N GLY A 50 7.10 -9.52 -3.25
CA GLY A 50 5.82 -8.83 -3.38
C GLY A 50 5.67 -7.65 -2.43
N ARG A 51 6.75 -7.13 -1.83
CA ARG A 51 6.68 -6.15 -0.74
C ARG A 51 7.13 -4.76 -1.16
N ILE A 52 6.58 -3.77 -0.48
CA ILE A 52 7.15 -2.42 -0.36
C ILE A 52 7.30 -2.14 1.12
N ARG A 53 8.54 -2.04 1.61
CA ARG A 53 8.84 -1.88 3.05
C ARG A 53 8.39 -0.54 3.61
N SER A 54 8.43 0.52 2.81
CA SER A 54 7.78 1.79 3.12
C SER A 54 7.47 2.56 1.85
N LEU A 55 6.24 3.04 1.74
CA LEU A 55 5.77 3.99 0.72
C LEU A 55 6.02 5.44 1.13
N LEU A 56 6.30 5.71 2.41
CA LEU A 56 6.49 7.06 2.93
C LEU A 56 7.82 7.63 2.47
N GLN A 57 7.79 8.84 1.90
CA GLN A 57 8.96 9.67 1.67
C GLN A 57 8.87 10.90 2.56
N GLY A 58 9.23 10.75 3.84
CA GLY A 58 9.14 11.81 4.85
C GLY A 58 8.38 11.36 6.09
N GLU A 59 7.83 12.33 6.82
CA GLU A 59 7.09 12.08 8.06
C GLU A 59 5.66 11.59 7.78
N LEU A 60 5.18 10.68 8.63
CA LEU A 60 3.78 10.29 8.67
C LEU A 60 2.99 11.34 9.45
N MET A 61 1.82 11.72 8.95
CA MET A 61 0.89 12.60 9.65
C MET A 61 -0.44 11.89 9.87
N ALA A 62 -1.19 12.29 10.89
CA ALA A 62 -2.57 11.87 11.03
C ALA A 62 -3.43 12.42 9.88
N GLY A 63 -4.47 11.66 9.51
CA GLY A 63 -5.43 12.01 8.48
C GLY A 63 -5.68 10.89 7.47
N ASP A 64 -6.34 11.25 6.38
CA ASP A 64 -6.77 10.31 5.35
C ASP A 64 -5.74 10.17 4.24
N TYR A 65 -5.55 8.94 3.76
CA TYR A 65 -4.63 8.61 2.69
C TYR A 65 -5.30 7.69 1.68
N ARG A 66 -4.76 7.63 0.46
CA ARG A 66 -5.10 6.62 -0.54
C ARG A 66 -3.87 5.88 -1.04
N LEU A 67 -3.97 4.56 -1.10
CA LEU A 67 -3.04 3.70 -1.83
C LEU A 67 -3.63 3.38 -3.21
N TYR A 68 -2.83 3.56 -4.25
CA TYR A 68 -3.17 3.23 -5.63
C TYR A 68 -2.30 2.09 -6.11
N PHE A 69 -2.88 0.92 -6.34
CA PHE A 69 -2.24 -0.27 -6.89
C PHE A 69 -2.50 -0.37 -8.39
N ASP A 70 -1.44 -0.44 -9.19
CA ASP A 70 -1.51 -0.72 -10.62
C ASP A 70 -1.31 -2.21 -10.87
N LEU A 71 -2.38 -2.92 -11.22
CA LEU A 71 -2.36 -4.37 -11.41
C LEU A 71 -2.17 -4.78 -12.88
N ARG A 72 -2.33 -3.83 -13.82
CA ARG A 72 -2.25 -4.07 -15.26
C ARG A 72 -0.87 -4.52 -15.74
N SER A 73 0.18 -4.32 -14.95
CA SER A 73 1.56 -4.72 -15.29
C SER A 73 1.75 -6.22 -15.51
N HIS A 74 0.75 -7.05 -15.16
CA HIS A 74 0.82 -8.50 -15.27
C HIS A 74 -0.05 -9.11 -16.38
N GLY A 75 -1.06 -8.38 -16.86
CA GLY A 75 -1.89 -8.75 -18.01
C GLY A 75 -2.86 -9.92 -17.78
N GLY A 76 -4.07 -9.81 -18.34
CA GLY A 76 -5.05 -10.91 -18.37
C GLY A 76 -5.88 -11.08 -17.09
N GLU A 77 -5.75 -10.18 -16.11
CA GLU A 77 -6.59 -10.16 -14.91
C GLU A 77 -7.88 -9.33 -15.08
N PHE A 78 -8.89 -9.68 -14.27
CA PHE A 78 -10.14 -8.93 -14.19
C PHE A 78 -9.96 -7.58 -13.49
N PHE A 79 -9.15 -7.52 -12.44
CA PHE A 79 -8.86 -6.28 -11.72
C PHE A 79 -7.66 -5.57 -12.34
N GLU A 80 -7.92 -4.40 -12.91
CA GLU A 80 -6.89 -3.58 -13.52
C GLU A 80 -6.18 -2.66 -12.52
N SER A 81 -6.90 -2.18 -11.51
CA SER A 81 -6.34 -1.32 -10.47
C SER A 81 -7.17 -1.42 -9.20
N VAL A 82 -6.57 -1.06 -8.07
CA VAL A 82 -7.26 -0.96 -6.78
C VAL A 82 -6.87 0.34 -6.12
N THR A 83 -7.86 1.07 -5.61
CA THR A 83 -7.63 2.24 -4.74
C THR A 83 -8.18 1.93 -3.36
N LEU A 84 -7.32 2.02 -2.34
CA LEU A 84 -7.70 1.81 -0.93
C LEU A 84 -7.58 3.12 -0.17
N GLY A 85 -8.68 3.58 0.42
CA GLY A 85 -8.66 4.65 1.41
C GLY A 85 -8.28 4.10 2.79
N ILE A 86 -7.37 4.77 3.49
CA ILE A 86 -6.98 4.43 4.86
C ILE A 86 -7.02 5.70 5.72
N HIS A 87 -7.35 5.53 7.00
CA HIS A 87 -7.28 6.59 8.00
C HIS A 87 -6.13 6.31 8.95
N ILE A 88 -5.25 7.30 9.14
CA ILE A 88 -4.12 7.26 10.06
C ILE A 88 -4.49 8.11 11.28
N GLU A 89 -4.66 7.45 12.43
CA GLU A 89 -4.95 8.11 13.70
C GLU A 89 -3.66 8.41 14.48
N ASP A 90 -2.81 7.39 14.63
CA ASP A 90 -1.54 7.48 15.36
C ASP A 90 -0.37 7.51 14.37
N ALA A 91 0.24 8.68 14.21
CA ALA A 91 1.37 8.88 13.31
C ALA A 91 2.70 8.30 13.84
N ALA A 92 2.76 7.82 15.09
CA ALA A 92 3.94 7.16 15.63
C ALA A 92 3.97 5.65 15.34
N ARG A 93 2.95 5.10 14.68
CA ARG A 93 2.82 3.67 14.35
C ARG A 93 3.11 3.38 12.89
N SER A 94 3.59 2.16 12.63
CA SER A 94 3.62 1.59 11.29
C SER A 94 2.26 1.00 10.90
N TYR A 95 1.96 1.02 9.61
CA TYR A 95 0.73 0.52 9.02
C TYR A 95 1.07 -0.41 7.87
N HIS A 96 0.75 -1.69 8.01
CA HIS A 96 0.90 -2.68 6.94
C HIS A 96 -0.45 -2.90 6.26
N VAL A 97 -0.54 -2.67 4.95
CA VAL A 97 -1.79 -2.79 4.17
C VAL A 97 -1.57 -3.77 3.02
N PRO A 98 -1.65 -5.10 3.26
CA PRO A 98 -1.49 -6.11 2.23
C PRO A 98 -2.68 -6.18 1.27
N LEU A 99 -2.43 -6.70 0.08
CA LEU A 99 -3.44 -6.97 -0.95
C LEU A 99 -3.29 -8.42 -1.44
N LEU A 100 -4.28 -9.25 -1.11
CA LEU A 100 -4.37 -10.64 -1.53
C LEU A 100 -5.28 -10.72 -2.75
N LEU A 101 -4.75 -11.17 -3.88
CA LEU A 101 -5.44 -11.18 -5.18
C LEU A 101 -5.71 -12.60 -5.66
N ALA A 102 -6.98 -12.90 -5.90
CA ALA A 102 -7.43 -14.01 -6.73
C ALA A 102 -7.94 -13.47 -8.08
N PRO A 103 -8.19 -14.32 -9.10
CA PRO A 103 -8.64 -13.86 -10.41
C PRO A 103 -9.89 -12.98 -10.40
N TYR A 104 -10.82 -13.22 -9.46
CA TYR A 104 -12.10 -12.51 -9.37
C TYR A 104 -12.49 -12.13 -7.93
N ALA A 105 -11.55 -12.23 -6.98
CA ALA A 105 -11.75 -11.79 -5.61
C ALA A 105 -10.47 -11.12 -5.09
N MET A 106 -10.62 -10.23 -4.12
CA MET A 106 -9.50 -9.63 -3.41
C MET A 106 -9.80 -9.48 -1.93
N THR A 107 -8.76 -9.43 -1.11
CA THR A 107 -8.88 -9.15 0.33
C THR A 107 -7.75 -8.23 0.77
N THR A 108 -8.07 -7.30 1.65
CA THR A 108 -7.11 -6.43 2.33
C THR A 108 -7.49 -6.32 3.81
N TYR A 109 -6.53 -5.94 4.64
CA TYR A 109 -6.71 -5.74 6.08
C TYR A 109 -5.60 -4.82 6.60
N ARG A 110 -5.70 -4.38 7.86
CA ARG A 110 -4.59 -3.72 8.57
C ARG A 110 -3.75 -4.79 9.26
N GLY A 111 -2.53 -4.99 8.81
CA GLY A 111 -1.52 -5.80 9.49
C GLY A 111 -0.92 -5.06 10.69
N SER A 112 -0.35 -5.85 11.60
CA SER A 112 0.46 -5.38 12.74
C SER A 112 1.84 -4.90 12.31
#